data_AF-A0A1C7N9M5-F1
#
_entry.id   AF-A0A1C7N9M5-F1
#
_cell.length_a   1.000
_cell.length_b   1.000
_cell.length_c   1.000
_cell.angle_alpha   90.00
_cell.angle_beta   90.00
_cell.angle_gamma   90.00
#
_symmetry.space_group_name_H-M   'P 1'
#
loop_
_entity.id
_entity.type
_entity.pdbx_description
1 polymer ?
#
loop_
_entity_poly.entity_id
_entity_poly.type
_entity_poly.pdbx_seq_one_letter_code
_entity_poly.pdbx_strand_id
1 'polypeptide(L)'
;MKEAGYEIIGYARKMKDENDDIKRICLLNLMIEKLKTRSLADKVFVSPNSFVGEPFNKRDEKREDLMSHIVASRDTQDLLRYISDKEKKVELVTIDYAGLTINCKDMKNFFLGDCKPDACGEKNYY
;
A
#
# COMPACT_ATOMS: atom_id res chain seq x y z
N MET A 1 19.99 8.96 3.60
CA MET A 1 18.75 8.68 2.85
C MET A 1 17.82 9.88 2.83
N LYS A 2 17.36 10.40 3.99
CA LYS A 2 16.70 11.73 4.04
C LYS A 2 17.58 12.87 3.53
N GLU A 3 18.89 12.78 3.76
CA GLU A 3 19.88 13.75 3.27
C GLU A 3 20.03 13.78 1.74
N ALA A 4 19.56 12.75 1.03
CA ALA A 4 19.56 12.70 -0.43
C ALA A 4 18.24 13.24 -1.05
N GLY A 5 17.38 13.86 -0.23
CA GLY A 5 16.12 14.48 -0.66
C GLY A 5 14.96 13.51 -0.87
N TYR A 6 15.11 12.24 -0.46
CA TYR A 6 14.04 11.25 -0.52
C TYR A 6 13.05 11.45 0.64
N GLU A 7 11.76 11.37 0.33
CA GLU A 7 10.70 11.32 1.33
C GLU A 7 10.39 9.86 1.66
N ILE A 8 10.42 9.51 2.95
CA ILE A 8 10.18 8.14 3.39
C ILE A 8 8.69 7.97 3.65
N ILE A 9 8.06 7.08 2.90
CA ILE A 9 6.65 6.75 3.04
C ILE A 9 6.51 5.34 3.60
N GLY A 10 5.78 5.22 4.71
CA GLY A 10 5.39 3.94 5.27
C GLY A 10 4.10 3.41 4.63
N TYR A 11 4.01 2.10 4.45
CA TYR A 11 2.77 1.42 4.07
C TYR A 11 2.47 0.22 4.97
N ALA A 12 1.21 0.10 5.37
CA ALA A 12 0.72 -1.04 6.14
C ALA A 12 -0.65 -1.51 5.64
N ARG A 13 -0.93 -2.81 5.75
CA ARG A 13 -2.23 -3.37 5.36
C ARG A 13 -2.75 -4.40 6.33
N LYS A 14 -4.08 -4.56 6.33
CA LYS A 14 -4.76 -5.71 6.90
C LYS A 14 -5.89 -6.18 5.99
N MET A 15 -6.07 -7.48 5.99
CA MET A 15 -7.21 -8.12 5.37
C MET A 15 -8.43 -7.97 6.28
N LYS A 16 -9.62 -7.95 5.67
CA LYS A 16 -10.88 -8.06 6.39
C LYS A 16 -11.00 -9.44 7.02
N ASP A 17 -11.13 -9.46 8.34
CA ASP A 17 -11.54 -10.62 9.11
C ASP A 17 -12.95 -10.31 9.63
N GLU A 18 -13.88 -11.26 9.49
CA GLU A 18 -15.28 -11.11 9.89
C GLU A 18 -15.43 -10.89 11.40
N ASN A 19 -14.37 -11.15 12.18
CA ASN A 19 -14.48 -11.34 13.61
C ASN A 19 -14.11 -10.12 14.48
N ASP A 20 -13.36 -9.11 14.00
CA ASP A 20 -12.96 -7.99 14.88
C ASP A 20 -12.33 -6.75 14.21
N ASP A 21 -13.15 -5.73 13.97
CA ASP A 21 -12.71 -4.42 13.47
C ASP A 21 -11.78 -3.69 14.45
N ILE A 22 -12.01 -3.83 15.76
CA ILE A 22 -11.23 -3.13 16.79
C ILE A 22 -9.80 -3.68 16.82
N LYS A 23 -9.63 -5.01 16.85
CA LYS A 23 -8.30 -5.64 16.79
C LYS A 23 -7.55 -5.19 15.55
N ARG A 24 -8.22 -5.09 14.41
CA ARG A 24 -7.62 -4.65 13.16
C ARG A 24 -7.15 -3.20 13.21
N ILE A 25 -7.96 -2.29 13.74
CA ILE A 25 -7.56 -0.90 14.00
C ILE A 25 -6.35 -0.86 14.93
N CYS A 26 -6.38 -1.59 16.04
CA CYS A 26 -5.25 -1.66 16.99
C CYS A 26 -3.96 -2.16 16.32
N LEU A 27 -4.05 -3.22 15.51
CA LEU A 27 -2.89 -3.75 14.79
C LEU A 27 -2.35 -2.76 13.76
N LEU A 28 -3.22 -2.11 12.99
CA LEU A 28 -2.80 -1.09 12.02
C LEU A 28 -2.12 0.09 12.72
N ASN A 29 -2.69 0.58 13.82
CA ASN A 29 -2.08 1.65 14.61
C ASN A 29 -0.71 1.23 15.16
N LEU A 30 -0.55 -0.01 15.65
CA LEU A 30 0.76 -0.51 16.09
C LEU A 30 1.77 -0.60 14.93
N MET A 31 1.33 -1.01 13.73
CA MET A 31 2.17 -1.03 12.53
C MET A 31 2.60 0.38 12.13
N ILE A 32 1.68 1.35 12.16
CA ILE A 32 1.97 2.77 11.89
C ILE A 32 3.01 3.31 12.87
N GLU A 33 2.84 3.04 14.16
CA GLU A 33 3.81 3.46 15.19
C GLU A 33 5.19 2.86 14.93
N LYS A 34 5.28 1.58 14.54
CA LYS A 34 6.57 0.97 14.17
C LYS A 34 7.19 1.62 12.93
N LEU A 35 6.39 1.95 11.92
CA LEU A 35 6.88 2.63 10.71
C LEU A 35 7.41 4.04 11.02
N LYS A 36 6.71 4.79 11.87
CA LYS A 36 7.15 6.14 12.30
C LYS A 36 8.41 6.07 13.19
N THR A 37 8.41 5.21 14.20
CA THR A 37 9.47 5.17 15.22
C THR A 37 10.74 4.45 14.77
N ARG A 38 10.61 3.31 14.07
CA ARG A 38 11.77 2.49 13.66
C ARG A 38 12.23 2.77 12.24
N SER A 39 11.29 3.05 11.34
CA SER A 39 11.58 3.28 9.92
C SER A 39 11.65 4.76 9.55
N LEU A 40 11.42 5.66 10.52
CA LEU A 40 11.47 7.11 10.34
C LEU A 40 10.57 7.61 9.20
N ALA A 41 9.47 6.91 8.94
CA ALA A 41 8.52 7.26 7.89
C ALA A 41 7.85 8.61 8.20
N ASP A 42 7.92 9.53 7.25
CA ASP A 42 7.35 10.88 7.36
C ASP A 42 5.83 10.85 7.20
N LYS A 43 5.33 9.98 6.32
CA LYS A 43 3.91 9.72 6.09
C LYS A 43 3.67 8.23 6.10
N VAL A 44 2.51 7.81 6.60
CA VAL A 44 2.14 6.40 6.60
C VAL A 44 0.76 6.24 5.99
N PHE A 45 0.69 5.49 4.90
CA PHE A 45 -0.57 5.14 4.24
C PHE A 45 -0.96 3.73 4.62
N VAL A 46 -2.26 3.48 4.65
CA VAL A 46 -2.78 2.19 5.09
C VAL A 46 -3.85 1.63 4.17
N SER A 47 -4.01 0.33 4.23
CA SER A 47 -5.14 -0.36 3.62
C SER A 47 -5.83 -1.22 4.67
N PRO A 48 -6.92 -0.75 5.27
CA PRO A 48 -7.59 -1.47 6.35
C PRO A 48 -8.33 -2.72 5.88
N ASN A 49 -8.83 -2.75 4.64
CA ASN A 49 -9.70 -3.80 4.12
C ASN A 49 -9.21 -4.30 2.76
N SER A 50 -8.12 -5.04 2.71
CA SER A 50 -7.68 -5.51 1.40
C SER A 50 -7.02 -6.88 1.44
N PHE A 51 -7.35 -7.67 0.42
CA PHE A 51 -6.82 -9.02 0.28
C PHE A 51 -5.37 -8.95 -0.18
N VAL A 52 -4.58 -9.96 0.20
CA VAL A 52 -3.13 -9.93 -0.02
C VAL A 52 -2.75 -9.99 -1.51
N GLY A 53 -3.61 -10.59 -2.35
CA GLY A 53 -3.45 -10.66 -3.80
C GLY A 53 -4.21 -9.60 -4.59
N GLU A 54 -4.94 -8.70 -3.92
CA GLU A 54 -5.74 -7.67 -4.57
C GLU A 54 -4.83 -6.59 -5.18
N PRO A 55 -5.05 -6.21 -6.46
CA PRO A 55 -4.27 -5.17 -7.13
C PRO A 55 -4.31 -3.84 -6.39
N PHE A 56 -3.19 -3.10 -6.33
CA PHE A 56 -3.12 -1.82 -5.61
C PHE A 56 -4.21 -0.82 -6.00
N ASN A 57 -4.53 -0.73 -7.30
CA ASN A 57 -5.54 0.18 -7.82
C ASN A 57 -6.98 -0.14 -7.36
N LYS A 58 -7.25 -1.38 -6.94
CA LYS A 58 -8.58 -1.81 -6.45
C LYS A 58 -8.74 -1.69 -4.94
N ARG A 59 -7.65 -1.48 -4.21
CA ARG A 59 -7.66 -1.41 -2.74
C ARG A 59 -8.31 -0.12 -2.28
N ASP A 60 -9.20 -0.19 -1.30
CA ASP A 60 -9.82 0.98 -0.68
C ASP A 60 -10.59 1.89 -1.67
N GLU A 61 -11.02 1.38 -2.84
CA GLU A 61 -11.88 2.12 -3.79
C GLU A 61 -13.20 2.56 -3.14
N LYS A 62 -13.75 1.69 -2.28
CA LYS A 62 -14.88 2.00 -1.42
C LYS A 62 -14.32 2.45 -0.08
N ARG A 63 -14.40 3.75 0.20
CA ARG A 63 -14.00 4.30 1.50
C ARG A 63 -14.90 3.72 2.59
N GLU A 64 -14.28 3.03 3.55
CA GLU A 64 -14.95 2.50 4.73
C GLU A 64 -14.72 3.39 5.95
N ASP A 65 -15.69 3.38 6.87
CA ASP A 65 -15.72 4.22 8.09
C ASP A 65 -14.54 3.96 9.05
N LEU A 66 -13.85 2.83 8.91
CA LEU A 66 -12.70 2.41 9.73
C LEU A 66 -11.54 3.39 9.71
N MET A 67 -11.38 4.15 8.61
CA MET A 67 -10.30 5.14 8.50
C MET A 67 -10.39 6.25 9.56
N SER A 68 -11.58 6.52 10.11
CA SER A 68 -11.77 7.52 11.17
C SER A 68 -11.07 7.17 12.49
N HIS A 69 -10.75 5.89 12.71
CA HIS A 69 -10.14 5.37 13.93
C HIS A 69 -8.65 5.00 13.77
N ILE A 70 -8.09 5.18 12.58
CA ILE A 70 -6.70 4.81 12.26
C ILE A 70 -5.84 6.08 12.16
N VAL A 71 -4.72 6.11 12.88
CA VAL A 71 -3.80 7.27 12.97
C VAL A 71 -2.82 7.30 11.78
N ALA A 72 -3.35 7.00 10.60
CA ALA A 72 -2.62 7.04 9.33
C ALA A 72 -2.71 8.42 8.69
N SER A 73 -1.87 8.66 7.70
CA SER A 73 -2.01 9.80 6.81
C SER A 73 -3.30 9.66 6.00
N ARG A 74 -3.41 8.62 5.16
CA ARG A 74 -4.55 8.34 4.28
C ARG A 74 -4.58 6.86 3.82
N ASP A 75 -5.52 6.52 2.94
CA ASP A 75 -5.73 5.18 2.36
C ASP A 75 -4.78 4.85 1.17
N THR A 76 -4.91 3.66 0.57
CA THR A 76 -4.09 3.25 -0.59
C THR A 76 -4.35 4.10 -1.83
N GLN A 77 -5.57 4.56 -2.06
CA GLN A 77 -5.90 5.39 -3.23
C GLN A 77 -5.21 6.75 -3.14
N ASP A 78 -5.19 7.32 -1.93
CA ASP A 78 -4.47 8.54 -1.64
C ASP A 78 -2.94 8.35 -1.74
N LEU A 79 -2.40 7.16 -1.41
CA LEU A 79 -0.98 6.83 -1.68
C LEU A 79 -0.67 6.84 -3.18
N LEU A 80 -1.50 6.19 -4.00
CA LEU A 80 -1.30 6.11 -5.45
C LEU A 80 -1.31 7.51 -6.08
N ARG A 81 -2.24 8.37 -5.65
CA ARG A 81 -2.28 9.78 -6.05
C ARG A 81 -1.04 10.53 -5.58
N TYR A 82 -0.65 10.33 -4.31
CA TYR A 82 0.51 10.98 -3.74
C TYR A 82 1.80 10.67 -4.49
N ILE A 83 2.01 9.41 -4.87
CA ILE A 83 3.19 9.00 -5.64
C ILE A 83 3.12 9.53 -7.08
N SER A 84 1.92 9.51 -7.69
CA SER A 84 1.73 9.99 -9.07
C SER A 84 1.94 11.50 -9.22
N ASP A 85 1.51 12.29 -8.22
CA ASP A 85 1.58 13.74 -8.25
C ASP A 85 2.97 14.29 -7.82
N LYS A 86 3.82 13.45 -7.22
CA LYS A 86 5.11 13.86 -6.67
C LYS A 86 6.22 13.75 -7.71
N GLU A 87 6.85 14.88 -8.02
CA GLU A 87 8.14 14.92 -8.75
C GLU A 87 9.32 14.46 -7.87
N LYS A 88 9.14 14.40 -6.55
CA LYS A 88 10.18 13.99 -5.60
C LYS A 88 10.32 12.48 -5.57
N LYS A 89 11.56 12.02 -5.45
CA LYS A 89 11.84 10.60 -5.25
C LYS A 89 11.31 10.14 -3.89
N VAL A 90 10.49 9.10 -3.92
CA VAL A 90 9.86 8.50 -2.75
C VAL A 90 10.53 7.17 -2.43
N GLU A 91 10.75 6.90 -1.15
CA GLU A 91 11.15 5.59 -0.66
C GLU A 91 9.99 4.95 0.10
N LEU A 92 9.50 3.80 -0.40
CA LEU A 92 8.40 3.08 0.22
C LEU A 92 8.93 2.03 1.20
N VAL A 93 8.55 2.14 2.46
CA VAL A 93 8.95 1.23 3.54
C VAL A 93 7.75 0.45 4.06
N THR A 94 7.93 -0.85 4.21
CA THR A 94 6.92 -1.78 4.72
C THR A 94 7.57 -2.67 5.78
N ILE A 95 6.77 -3.21 6.71
CA ILE A 95 7.29 -4.07 7.79
C ILE A 95 7.76 -5.42 7.23
N ASP A 96 6.99 -5.98 6.30
CA ASP A 96 7.28 -7.22 5.62
C ASP A 96 6.71 -7.18 4.19
N TYR A 97 7.17 -8.12 3.36
CA TYR A 97 6.73 -8.21 1.97
C TYR A 97 5.21 -8.45 1.87
N ALA A 98 4.66 -9.31 2.73
CA ALA A 98 3.22 -9.60 2.77
C ALA A 98 2.37 -8.37 3.15
N GLY A 99 2.94 -7.42 3.89
CA GLY A 99 2.36 -6.13 4.22
C GLY A 99 2.27 -5.18 3.02
N LEU A 100 2.99 -5.46 1.93
CA LEU A 100 2.90 -4.76 0.66
C LEU A 100 1.99 -5.51 -0.33
N THR A 101 2.39 -6.71 -0.73
CA THR A 101 1.65 -7.61 -1.63
C THR A 101 2.29 -9.00 -1.62
N ILE A 102 1.52 -10.06 -1.82
CA ILE A 102 2.10 -11.40 -2.14
C ILE A 102 2.13 -11.65 -3.65
N ASN A 103 1.54 -10.75 -4.44
CA ASN A 103 1.44 -10.90 -5.88
C ASN A 103 2.60 -10.16 -6.57
N CYS A 104 3.60 -10.92 -7.03
CA CYS A 104 4.75 -10.36 -7.73
C CYS A 104 4.38 -9.60 -9.02
N LYS A 105 3.26 -9.95 -9.66
CA LYS A 105 2.76 -9.25 -10.87
C LYS A 105 2.20 -7.88 -10.51
N ASP A 106 1.47 -7.80 -9.40
CA ASP A 106 0.95 -6.54 -8.85
C ASP A 106 2.10 -5.60 -8.45
N MET A 107 3.15 -6.13 -7.82
CA MET A 107 4.36 -5.36 -7.52
C MET A 107 5.04 -4.82 -8.79
N LYS A 108 5.15 -5.63 -9.85
CA LYS A 108 5.71 -5.17 -11.13
C LYS A 108 4.86 -4.06 -11.74
N ASN A 109 3.54 -4.21 -11.76
CA ASN A 109 2.63 -3.19 -12.29
C ASN A 109 2.72 -1.89 -11.48
N PHE A 110 2.87 -1.98 -10.16
CA PHE A 110 3.06 -0.82 -9.28
C PHE A 110 4.34 -0.04 -9.62
N PHE A 111 5.45 -0.71 -9.92
CA PHE A 111 6.73 -0.04 -10.22
C PHE A 111 6.90 0.40 -11.68
N LEU A 112 6.35 -0.35 -12.63
CA LEU A 112 6.51 -0.08 -14.06
C LEU A 112 5.45 0.89 -14.60
N GLY A 113 4.46 1.26 -13.78
CA GLY A 113 3.20 1.81 -14.26
C GLY A 113 2.45 0.75 -15.07
N ASP A 114 1.17 0.97 -15.37
CA ASP A 114 0.44 0.09 -16.27
C ASP A 114 1.13 0.07 -17.64
N CYS A 115 1.99 -0.92 -17.86
CA CYS A 115 2.40 -1.29 -19.19
C CYS A 115 1.10 -1.77 -19.86
N LYS A 116 0.60 -0.99 -20.83
CA LYS A 116 -0.50 -1.45 -21.68
C LYS A 116 -0.17 -2.88 -22.09
N PRO A 117 -1.12 -3.83 -21.99
CA PRO A 117 -0.85 -5.20 -22.38
C PRO A 117 -0.32 -5.15 -23.80
N ASP A 118 0.92 -5.62 -23.98
CA ASP A 118 1.48 -5.86 -25.29
C ASP A 118 0.45 -6.69 -26.03
N ALA A 119 -0.06 -6.16 -27.13
CA ALA A 119 -0.89 -6.90 -28.06
C ALA A 119 -0.04 -7.99 -28.73
N CYS A 120 0.30 -9.03 -27.99
CA CYS A 120 0.93 -10.23 -28.51
C CYS A 120 0.05 -11.40 -28.10
N GLY A 121 -0.83 -11.78 -29.02
CA GLY A 121 -1.82 -12.82 -28.85
C GLY A 121 -1.22 -14.12 -28.33
N GLU A 122 -1.92 -14.70 -27.37
CA GLU A 122 -1.77 -16.10 -26.98
C GLU A 122 -1.92 -16.97 -28.23
N LYS A 123 -0.80 -17.49 -28.74
CA LYS A 123 -0.85 -18.66 -29.62
C LYS A 123 -1.12 -19.87 -28.73
N ASN A 124 -2.38 -20.29 -28.73
CA ASN A 124 -2.78 -21.63 -28.29
C ASN A 124 -1.97 -22.66 -29.08
N TYR A 125 -1.21 -23.50 -28.37
CA TYR A 125 -0.72 -24.76 -28.91
C TYR A 125 -1.67 -25.86 -28.40
N TYR A 126 -2.53 -26.34 -29.28
CA TYR A 126 -3.10 -27.68 -29.25
C TYR A 126 -2.43 -28.48 -30.37
#